data_AF-A0A1I1II88-F1
#
_entry.id   AF-A0A1I1II88-F1
#
_cell.length_a   1.000
_cell.length_b   1.000
_cell.length_c   1.000
_cell.angle_alpha   90.00
_cell.angle_beta   90.00
_cell.angle_gamma   90.00
#
_symmetry.space_group_name_H-M   'P 1'
#
loop_
_entity.id
_entity.type
_entity.pdbx_description
1 polymer ?
#
loop_
_entity_poly.entity_id
_entity_poly.type
_entity_poly.pdbx_seq_one_letter_code
_entity_poly.pdbx_strand_id
1 'polypeptide(L)' 'MAHDNENEHVLRQIDENLKRVYQQNLEEDLPDRFKQLLDQLKKQEPGKEV' A
#
# COMPACT_ATOMS: atom_id res chain seq x y z
N MET A 1 28.57 -18.19 3.19
CA MET A 1 27.91 -19.18 2.32
C MET A 1 26.70 -19.84 2.98
N ALA A 2 26.77 -20.37 4.22
CA ALA A 2 25.57 -20.93 4.90
C ALA A 2 24.63 -19.85 5.49
N HIS A 3 25.18 -18.77 6.05
CA HIS A 3 24.40 -17.67 6.63
C HIS A 3 23.63 -16.83 5.60
N ASP A 4 24.07 -16.82 4.34
CA ASP A 4 23.41 -16.07 3.27
C ASP A 4 22.07 -16.70 2.88
N ASN A 5 21.99 -18.04 2.90
CA ASN A 5 20.77 -18.79 2.60
C ASN A 5 19.69 -18.64 3.69
N GLU A 6 20.11 -18.56 4.96
CA GLU A 6 19.20 -18.35 6.08
C GLU A 6 18.59 -16.94 6.04
N ASN A 7 19.39 -15.93 5.72
CA ASN A 7 18.92 -14.56 5.50
C ASN A 7 17.93 -14.47 4.33
N GLU A 8 18.19 -15.13 3.21
CA GLU A 8 17.24 -15.17 2.10
C GLU A 8 15.91 -15.83 2.47
N HIS A 9 15.94 -16.89 3.29
CA HIS A 9 14.71 -17.55 3.73
C HIS A 9 13.87 -16.64 4.62
N VAL A 10 14.51 -15.93 5.56
CA VAL A 10 13.84 -14.94 6.43
C VAL A 10 13.27 -13.79 5.61
N LEU A 11 14.03 -13.27 4.62
CA LEU A 11 13.54 -12.20 3.74
C LEU A 11 12.31 -12.64 2.92
N ARG A 12 12.30 -13.87 2.40
CA ARG A 12 11.14 -14.43 1.69
C ARG A 12 9.91 -14.51 2.61
N GLN A 13 10.08 -14.99 3.84
CA GLN A 13 8.99 -15.06 4.81
C GLN A 13 8.44 -13.66 5.18
N ILE A 14 9.31 -12.66 5.33
CA ILE A 14 8.90 -11.27 5.59
C ILE A 14 8.06 -10.75 4.42
N ASP A 15 8.51 -10.95 3.18
CA ASP A 15 7.80 -10.49 1.98
C ASP A 15 6.42 -11.17 1.83
N GLU A 16 6.35 -12.48 2.07
CA GLU A 16 5.08 -13.24 2.06
C GLU A 16 4.10 -12.74 3.13
N ASN A 17 4.59 -12.49 4.35
CA ASN A 17 3.77 -11.98 5.43
C ASN A 17 3.23 -10.56 5.14
N LEU A 18 4.08 -9.68 4.62
CA LEU A 18 3.66 -8.32 4.22
C LEU A 18 2.60 -8.39 3.11
N LYS A 19 2.82 -9.19 2.07
CA LYS A 19 1.84 -9.39 0.99
C LYS A 19 0.49 -9.86 1.53
N ARG A 20 0.49 -10.83 2.44
CA ARG A 20 -0.75 -11.35 3.04
C ARG A 20 -1.53 -10.27 3.81
N VAL A 21 -0.83 -9.47 4.62
CA VAL A 21 -1.46 -8.38 5.38
C VAL A 21 -2.01 -7.29 4.47
N TYR A 22 -1.25 -6.89 3.45
CA TYR A 22 -1.72 -5.85 2.52
C TYR A 22 -2.80 -6.34 1.56
N GLN A 23 -2.82 -7.63 1.18
CA GLN A 23 -3.88 -8.23 0.39
C GLN A 23 -5.21 -8.28 1.15
N GLN A 24 -5.19 -8.62 2.44
CA GLN A 24 -6.38 -8.60 3.29
C GLN A 24 -6.97 -7.19 3.43
N ASN A 25 -6.12 -6.17 3.51
CA ASN A 25 -6.55 -4.77 3.56
C ASN A 25 -6.98 -4.21 2.20
N LEU A 26 -6.71 -4.90 1.09
CA LEU A 26 -7.06 -4.43 -0.26
C LEU A 26 -8.53 -4.69 -0.61
N GLU A 27 -9.15 -5.68 0.05
CA GLU A 27 -10.58 -6.01 -0.10
C GLU A 27 -11.48 -5.05 0.70
N GLU A 28 -10.92 -4.23 1.59
CA GLU A 28 -11.66 -3.20 2.29
C GLU A 28 -11.80 -1.96 1.40
N ASP A 29 -13.03 -1.47 1.27
CA ASP A 29 -13.32 -0.21 0.60
C ASP A 29 -12.43 0.90 1.17
N LEU A 30 -11.79 1.67 0.27
CA LEU A 30 -10.95 2.79 0.66
C LEU A 30 -11.69 3.69 1.68
N PRO A 31 -11.14 3.94 2.88
CA PRO A 31 -11.87 4.68 3.92
C PRO A 31 -12.36 6.04 3.43
N ASP A 32 -13.55 6.45 3.87
CA ASP A 32 -14.20 7.68 3.41
C ASP A 32 -13.35 8.93 3.62
N ARG A 33 -12.53 8.95 4.68
CA ARG A 33 -11.58 10.04 4.94
C ARG A 33 -10.55 10.18 3.81
N PHE A 34 -10.06 9.07 3.25
CA PHE A 34 -9.11 9.14 2.12
C PHE A 34 -9.80 9.61 0.85
N LYS A 35 -11.03 9.15 0.58
CA LYS A 35 -11.85 9.65 -0.54
C LYS A 35 -12.06 11.17 -0.43
N GLN A 36 -12.40 11.66 0.77
CA GLN A 36 -12.57 13.10 1.03
C GLN A 36 -11.28 13.90 0.81
N LEU A 37 -10.12 13.37 1.22
CA LEU A 37 -8.83 14.03 1.01
C LEU A 37 -8.45 14.05 -0.48
N LEU A 38 -8.72 12.98 -1.23
CA LEU A 38 -8.54 12.95 -2.68
C LEU A 38 -9.45 13.97 -3.38
N ASP A 39 -10.69 14.11 -2.93
CA ASP A 39 -11.61 15.13 -3.45
C ASP A 39 -11.15 16.55 -3.11
N GLN A 40 -10.60 16.78 -1.92
CA GLN A 40 -10.00 18.07 -1.56
C GLN A 40 -8.79 18.39 -2.43
N LEU A 41 -7.92 17.41 -2.72
CA LEU A 41 -6.78 17.58 -3.61
C LEU A 41 -7.21 17.90 -5.04
N LYS A 42 -8.18 17.15 -5.60
CA LYS A 42 -8.74 17.42 -6.94
C LYS A 42 -9.36 18.81 -7.06
N LYS A 43 -9.99 19.30 -5.99
CA LYS A 43 -10.56 20.66 -5.92
C LYS A 43 -9.50 21.75 -5.74
N GLN A 44 -8.34 21.40 -5.19
CA GLN A 44 -7.21 22.31 -4.99
C GLN A 44 -6.28 22.40 -6.21
N GLU A 45 -6.39 21.51 -7.21
CA GLU A 45 -5.65 21.66 -8.47
C GLU A 45 -6.10 22.95 -9.18
N PRO A 46 -5.23 23.97 -9.30
CA PRO A 46 -5.57 25.21 -9.97
C PRO A 46 -5.49 24.97 -11.48
N GLY A 47 -6.61 24.58 -12.09
CA GLY A 47 -6.76 24.63 -13.54
C GLY A 47 -7.48 23.44 -14.17
N LYS A 48 -8.82 23.45 -14.11
CA LYS A 48 -9.64 23.07 -15.28
C LYS A 48 -11.05 23.66 -15.17
N GLU A 49 -11.11 24.98 -15.05
CA GLU A 49 -12.25 25.71 -15.63
C GLU A 49 -12.01 25.74 -17.14
N VAL A 50 -12.81 24.96 -17.87
CA VAL A 50 -13.11 25.13 -19.31
C VAL A 50 -14.55 25.59 -19.44
#